data_AF-A0A530ALM9-F1
#
_entry.id   AF-A0A530ALM9-F1
#
_cell.length_a   1.000
_cell.length_b   1.000
_cell.length_c   1.000
_cell.angle_alpha   90.00
_cell.angle_beta   90.00
_cell.angle_gamma   90.00
#
_symmetry.space_group_name_H-M   'P 1'
#
loop_
_entity.id
_entity.type
_entity.pdbx_description
1 polymer ?
#
loop_
_entity_poly.entity_id
_entity_poly.type
_entity_poly.pdbx_seq_one_letter_code
_entity_poly.pdbx_strand_id
1 'polypeptide(L)'
;AHEGRPGAIGEVHARPHPLIEKPRVLIQLSFMTEAGAAVDHAVLSELSRRLGIAAPERNARHHAMKWGKGSLRWERHTEFSTYLWEGPLAENGRGQEDSPFGNGFSPPGTVISGIRLEIRKWTQASERLIAGFDPTSLCYSLVERGAAAIITDFRQDGDGLTRMLVLDRGLTPASTGALSQRLIDIETYRTLAMLG
;
A
#
# COMPACT_ATOMS: atom_id res chain seq x y z
N ALA A 1 12.79 29.00 -6.22
CA ALA A 1 12.09 27.74 -5.85
C ALA A 1 12.82 26.57 -6.51
N HIS A 2 12.85 25.38 -5.91
CA HIS A 2 13.51 24.22 -6.51
C HIS A 2 12.81 23.80 -7.83
N GLU A 3 13.56 23.58 -8.91
CA GLU A 3 13.02 23.34 -10.25
C GLU A 3 12.20 22.05 -10.35
N GLY A 4 12.57 21.00 -9.60
CA GLY A 4 11.82 19.74 -9.54
C GLY A 4 10.50 19.79 -8.75
N ARG A 5 10.18 20.90 -8.07
CA ARG A 5 9.00 21.00 -7.19
C ARG A 5 7.67 20.76 -7.92
N PRO A 6 7.41 21.33 -9.12
CA PRO A 6 6.16 21.09 -9.84
C PRO A 6 5.98 19.62 -10.26
N GLY A 7 7.07 18.96 -10.69
CA GLY A 7 7.05 17.54 -11.07
C GLY A 7 6.67 16.63 -9.90
N ALA A 8 7.35 16.81 -8.76
CA ALA A 8 7.08 16.05 -7.54
C ALA A 8 5.63 16.22 -7.04
N ILE A 9 5.10 17.44 -7.08
CA ILE A 9 3.70 17.69 -6.69
C ILE A 9 2.71 17.08 -7.70
N GLY A 10 3.01 17.20 -9.00
CA GLY A 10 2.17 16.64 -10.06
C GLY A 10 2.02 15.12 -9.96
N GLU A 11 3.09 14.42 -9.60
CA GLU A 11 3.10 12.96 -9.47
C GLU A 11 2.17 12.43 -8.36
N VAL A 12 2.06 13.15 -7.25
CA VAL A 12 1.14 12.81 -6.15
C VAL A 12 -0.33 13.00 -6.56
N HIS A 13 -0.62 13.97 -7.44
CA HIS A 13 -1.99 14.32 -7.81
C HIS A 13 -2.50 13.66 -9.10
N ALA A 14 -1.63 13.02 -9.89
CA ALA A 14 -2.00 12.47 -11.21
C ALA A 14 -2.80 11.15 -11.15
N ARG A 15 -3.07 10.59 -9.97
CA ARG A 15 -3.56 9.20 -9.83
C ARG A 15 -5.01 9.13 -9.36
N PRO A 16 -5.93 8.53 -10.15
CA PRO A 16 -7.27 8.23 -9.65
C PRO A 16 -7.17 7.16 -8.56
N HIS A 17 -7.76 7.43 -7.40
CA HIS A 17 -7.75 6.50 -6.27
C HIS A 17 -8.66 5.30 -6.59
N PRO A 18 -8.24 4.06 -6.24
CA PRO A 18 -9.10 2.90 -6.43
C PRO A 18 -10.33 2.98 -5.54
N LEU A 19 -11.45 2.41 -5.98
CA LEU A 19 -12.61 2.20 -5.10
C LEU A 19 -12.30 1.02 -4.18
N ILE A 20 -12.28 1.27 -2.87
CA ILE A 20 -11.96 0.26 -1.87
C ILE A 20 -13.22 -0.10 -1.09
N GLU A 21 -13.62 -1.37 -1.18
CA GLU A 21 -14.74 -1.92 -0.42
C GLU A 21 -14.26 -2.47 0.93
N LYS A 22 -14.89 -2.04 2.01
CA LYS A 22 -14.55 -2.40 3.39
C LYS A 22 -15.34 -3.63 3.90
N PRO A 23 -14.78 -4.44 4.83
CA PRO A 23 -13.43 -4.36 5.40
C PRO A 23 -12.36 -4.84 4.42
N ARG A 24 -11.16 -4.27 4.52
CA ARG A 24 -10.07 -4.57 3.58
C ARG A 24 -8.70 -4.47 4.23
N VAL A 25 -7.72 -5.19 3.70
CA VAL A 25 -6.30 -5.00 3.99
C VAL A 25 -5.56 -4.64 2.71
N LEU A 26 -4.66 -3.68 2.84
CA LEU A 26 -3.74 -3.25 1.80
C LEU A 26 -2.32 -3.53 2.28
N ILE A 27 -1.53 -4.18 1.43
CA ILE A 27 -0.11 -4.39 1.64
C ILE A 27 0.62 -3.77 0.46
N GLN A 28 1.44 -2.76 0.72
CA GLN A 28 2.31 -2.18 -0.31
C GLN A 28 3.77 -2.44 0.01
N LEU A 29 4.52 -2.88 -0.99
CA LEU A 29 5.97 -2.84 -0.99
C LEU A 29 6.44 -1.87 -2.07
N SER A 30 7.42 -1.03 -1.72
CA SER A 30 8.07 -0.07 -2.61
C SER A 30 9.53 -0.46 -2.76
N PHE A 31 10.07 -0.44 -3.99
CA PHE A 31 11.42 -0.88 -4.31
C PHE A 31 12.20 0.17 -5.09
N MET A 32 13.49 0.37 -4.77
CA MET A 32 14.35 1.20 -5.61
C MET A 32 14.50 0.61 -7.01
N THR A 33 14.44 1.48 -8.02
CA THR A 33 14.55 1.08 -9.44
C THR A 33 16.01 1.03 -9.93
N GLU A 34 16.93 0.48 -9.13
CA GLU A 34 18.39 0.53 -9.41
C GLU A 34 18.78 -0.10 -10.76
N ALA A 35 18.06 -1.16 -11.17
CA ALA A 35 18.29 -1.87 -12.43
C ALA A 35 17.33 -1.46 -13.57
N GLY A 36 16.54 -0.40 -13.36
CA GLY A 36 15.56 0.12 -14.31
C GLY A 36 14.33 -0.78 -14.54
N ALA A 37 13.45 -0.35 -15.45
CA ALA A 37 12.13 -0.96 -15.66
C ALA A 37 12.14 -2.43 -16.16
N ALA A 38 13.30 -2.95 -16.56
CA ALA A 38 13.44 -4.32 -17.05
C ALA A 38 13.19 -5.36 -15.95
N VAL A 39 13.58 -5.05 -14.70
CA VAL A 39 13.41 -5.99 -13.58
C VAL A 39 11.95 -6.06 -13.15
N ASP A 40 11.28 -4.91 -13.02
CA ASP A 40 9.82 -4.88 -12.81
C ASP A 40 9.09 -5.68 -13.89
N HIS A 41 9.47 -5.48 -15.17
CA HIS A 41 8.87 -6.21 -16.30
C HIS A 41 9.07 -7.72 -16.18
N ALA A 42 10.24 -8.19 -15.74
CA ALA A 42 10.50 -9.60 -15.52
C ALA A 42 9.64 -10.17 -14.38
N VAL A 43 9.52 -9.45 -13.26
CA VAL A 43 8.65 -9.83 -12.13
C VAL A 43 7.20 -9.94 -12.59
N LEU A 44 6.68 -8.92 -13.27
CA LEU A 44 5.30 -8.89 -13.76
C LEU A 44 5.06 -9.97 -14.81
N SER A 45 6.00 -10.22 -15.71
CA SER A 45 5.89 -11.29 -16.71
C SER A 45 5.79 -12.67 -16.06
N GLU A 46 6.57 -12.92 -15.01
CA GLU A 46 6.53 -14.18 -14.27
C GLU A 46 5.21 -14.35 -13.50
N LEU A 47 4.73 -13.30 -12.83
CA LEU A 47 3.42 -13.32 -12.16
C LEU A 47 2.28 -13.52 -13.16
N SER A 48 2.28 -12.80 -14.27
CA SER A 48 1.29 -12.93 -15.34
C SER A 48 1.27 -14.35 -15.92
N ARG A 49 2.45 -14.94 -16.16
CA ARG A 49 2.59 -16.32 -16.65
C ARG A 49 1.97 -17.33 -15.69
N ARG A 50 2.18 -17.17 -14.38
CA ARG A 50 1.58 -18.05 -13.34
C ARG A 50 0.06 -17.93 -13.29
N LEU A 51 -0.48 -16.75 -13.53
CA LEU A 51 -1.92 -16.49 -13.56
C LEU A 51 -2.57 -16.82 -14.91
N GLY A 52 -1.80 -17.16 -15.94
CA GLY A 52 -2.29 -17.41 -17.29
C GLY A 52 -2.86 -16.17 -17.98
N ILE A 53 -2.35 -14.98 -17.64
CA ILE A 53 -2.76 -13.70 -18.24
C ILE A 53 -1.64 -13.09 -19.08
N ALA A 54 -1.97 -12.10 -19.90
CA ALA A 54 -0.97 -11.36 -20.66
C ALA A 54 -0.07 -10.53 -19.72
N ALA A 55 1.23 -10.52 -20.02
CA ALA A 55 2.18 -9.61 -19.38
C ALA A 55 1.92 -8.16 -19.81
N PRO A 56 2.28 -7.17 -18.98
CA PRO A 56 2.21 -5.76 -19.38
C PRO A 56 3.14 -5.46 -20.56
N GLU A 57 2.79 -4.43 -21.32
CA GLU A 57 3.67 -3.85 -22.34
C GLU A 57 4.99 -3.37 -21.72
N ARG A 58 6.09 -3.41 -22.49
CA ARG A 58 7.43 -3.04 -21.99
C ARG A 58 7.54 -1.61 -21.49
N ASN A 59 6.73 -0.69 -22.04
CA ASN A 59 6.70 0.72 -21.68
C ASN A 59 5.62 1.06 -20.64
N ALA A 60 4.87 0.06 -20.13
CA ALA A 60 3.81 0.28 -19.15
C ALA A 60 4.35 1.04 -17.92
N ARG A 61 3.47 1.83 -17.32
CA ARG A 61 3.73 2.54 -16.05
C ARG A 61 2.82 2.09 -14.91
N HIS A 62 1.79 1.32 -15.24
CA HIS A 62 0.90 0.70 -14.30
C HIS A 62 0.41 -0.63 -14.87
N HIS A 63 0.09 -1.57 -13.99
CA HIS A 63 -0.51 -2.84 -14.37
C HIS A 63 -1.31 -3.39 -13.19
N ALA A 64 -2.47 -3.97 -13.45
CA ALA A 64 -3.32 -4.55 -12.41
C ALA A 64 -3.71 -5.97 -12.81
N MET A 65 -3.66 -6.88 -11.84
CA MET A 65 -4.01 -8.28 -12.01
C MET A 65 -4.82 -8.78 -10.82
N LYS A 66 -5.75 -9.72 -11.06
CA LYS A 66 -6.42 -10.42 -9.96
C LYS A 66 -5.43 -11.37 -9.28
N TRP A 67 -5.50 -11.46 -7.95
CA TRP A 67 -4.64 -12.34 -7.17
C TRP A 67 -5.46 -13.00 -6.06
N GLY A 68 -5.82 -14.28 -6.23
CA GLY A 68 -6.69 -14.99 -5.29
C GLY A 68 -8.01 -14.23 -5.06
N LYS A 69 -8.29 -13.88 -3.79
CA LYS A 69 -9.47 -13.08 -3.39
C LYS A 69 -9.24 -11.57 -3.45
N GLY A 70 -8.06 -11.14 -3.92
CA GLY A 70 -7.65 -9.75 -3.99
C GLY A 70 -7.18 -9.33 -5.38
N SER A 71 -6.45 -8.23 -5.43
CA SER A 71 -5.82 -7.71 -6.64
C SER A 71 -4.42 -7.18 -6.32
N LEU A 72 -3.50 -7.34 -7.27
CA LEU A 72 -2.19 -6.73 -7.23
C LEU A 72 -2.14 -5.61 -8.27
N ARG A 73 -1.74 -4.42 -7.83
CA ARG A 73 -1.46 -3.26 -8.68
C ARG A 73 0.03 -2.94 -8.59
N TRP A 74 0.65 -2.78 -9.75
CA TRP A 74 2.00 -2.26 -9.87
C TRP A 74 1.96 -0.86 -10.47
N GLU A 75 2.78 0.04 -9.96
CA GLU A 75 3.02 1.37 -10.53
C GLU A 75 4.51 1.68 -10.57
N ARG A 76 4.93 2.36 -11.64
CA ARG A 76 6.33 2.79 -11.84
C ARG A 76 6.45 4.29 -11.67
N HIS A 77 7.30 4.68 -10.73
CA HIS A 77 7.72 6.06 -10.48
C HIS A 77 9.05 6.34 -11.19
N THR A 78 9.55 7.55 -11.02
CA THR A 78 10.86 7.92 -11.55
C THR A 78 11.98 7.25 -10.74
N GLU A 79 11.84 7.24 -9.41
CA GLU A 79 12.88 6.76 -8.48
C GLU A 79 12.63 5.33 -7.98
N PHE A 80 11.38 4.90 -7.87
CA PHE A 80 10.98 3.60 -7.32
C PHE A 80 9.82 2.95 -8.08
N SER A 81 9.51 1.69 -7.78
CA SER A 81 8.26 1.06 -8.17
C SER A 81 7.47 0.62 -6.94
N THR A 82 6.15 0.54 -7.07
CA THR A 82 5.26 0.09 -6.00
C THR A 82 4.48 -1.13 -6.44
N TYR A 83 4.27 -2.04 -5.50
CA TYR A 83 3.43 -3.21 -5.62
C TYR A 83 2.42 -3.17 -4.47
N LEU A 84 1.17 -2.86 -4.79
CA LEU A 84 0.07 -2.77 -3.84
C LEU A 84 -0.86 -3.97 -4.05
N TRP A 85 -0.92 -4.85 -3.06
CA TRP A 85 -1.94 -5.87 -2.96
C TRP A 85 -3.09 -5.39 -2.08
N GLU A 86 -4.32 -5.58 -2.56
CA GLU A 86 -5.55 -5.33 -1.81
C GLU A 86 -6.36 -6.62 -1.75
N GLY A 87 -6.75 -7.04 -0.54
CA GLY A 87 -7.48 -8.29 -0.33
C GLY A 87 -8.31 -8.31 0.94
N PRO A 88 -9.18 -9.31 1.12
CA PRO A 88 -10.03 -9.42 2.30
C PRO A 88 -9.20 -9.46 3.58
N LEU A 89 -9.74 -8.87 4.64
CA LEU A 89 -9.15 -8.90 5.96
C LEU A 89 -9.19 -10.33 6.51
N ALA A 90 -8.06 -10.86 6.97
CA ALA A 90 -8.04 -12.19 7.59
C ALA A 90 -8.74 -12.18 8.96
N GLU A 91 -9.59 -13.17 9.21
CA GLU A 91 -10.34 -13.32 10.46
C GLU A 91 -9.43 -13.59 11.66
N ASN A 92 -8.25 -14.14 11.42
CA ASN A 92 -7.29 -14.67 12.40
C ASN A 92 -5.93 -13.97 12.38
N GLY A 93 -5.81 -12.80 11.75
CA GLY A 93 -4.59 -11.98 11.78
C GLY A 93 -3.41 -12.50 10.95
N ARG A 94 -3.57 -13.63 10.24
CA ARG A 94 -2.55 -14.22 9.34
C ARG A 94 -2.86 -13.93 7.86
N GLY A 95 -3.08 -12.66 7.53
CA GLY A 95 -3.56 -12.24 6.20
C GLY A 95 -2.51 -12.18 5.09
N GLN A 96 -1.24 -12.53 5.37
CA GLN A 96 -0.17 -12.42 4.37
C GLN A 96 -0.10 -13.62 3.42
N GLU A 97 -0.63 -14.79 3.81
CA GLU A 97 -0.58 -16.03 3.00
C GLU A 97 -1.33 -15.88 1.66
N ASP A 98 -2.37 -15.05 1.62
CA ASP A 98 -3.14 -14.76 0.40
C ASP A 98 -2.49 -13.69 -0.50
N SER A 99 -1.45 -12.99 -0.01
CA SER A 99 -0.76 -11.95 -0.76
C SER A 99 0.33 -12.54 -1.67
N PRO A 100 0.68 -11.87 -2.79
CA PRO A 100 1.75 -12.33 -3.67
C PRO A 100 3.13 -12.35 -2.99
N PHE A 101 3.35 -11.50 -1.97
CA PHE A 101 4.67 -11.26 -1.39
C PHE A 101 5.27 -12.46 -0.64
N GLY A 102 4.43 -13.35 -0.11
CA GLY A 102 4.86 -14.64 0.45
C GLY A 102 4.72 -15.80 -0.54
N ASN A 103 4.17 -15.56 -1.72
CA ASN A 103 3.74 -16.60 -2.66
C ASN A 103 4.22 -16.29 -4.09
N GLY A 104 5.52 -16.48 -4.30
CA GLY A 104 6.09 -16.46 -5.64
C GLY A 104 6.45 -15.11 -6.21
N PHE A 105 6.34 -14.04 -5.42
CA PHE A 105 6.88 -12.73 -5.75
C PHE A 105 8.40 -12.71 -5.60
N SER A 106 9.08 -12.31 -6.67
CA SER A 106 10.51 -12.03 -6.63
C SER A 106 10.70 -10.51 -6.51
N PRO A 107 11.30 -10.01 -5.43
CA PRO A 107 11.55 -8.58 -5.27
C PRO A 107 12.40 -8.01 -6.43
N PRO A 108 12.00 -6.89 -7.05
CA PRO A 108 12.75 -6.32 -8.16
C PRO A 108 13.98 -5.49 -7.73
N GLY A 109 14.22 -5.34 -6.43
CA GLY A 109 15.34 -4.56 -5.92
C GLY A 109 15.29 -4.39 -4.40
N THR A 110 16.01 -3.39 -3.90
CA THR A 110 16.06 -3.01 -2.49
C THR A 110 14.69 -2.46 -2.06
N VAL A 111 14.09 -3.05 -1.02
CA VAL A 111 12.85 -2.52 -0.43
C VAL A 111 13.13 -1.22 0.31
N ILE A 112 12.36 -0.19 0.01
CA ILE A 112 12.46 1.13 0.66
C ILE A 112 11.32 1.41 1.61
N SER A 113 10.17 0.78 1.41
CA SER A 113 9.00 0.95 2.28
C SER A 113 8.11 -0.26 2.16
N GLY A 114 7.59 -0.69 3.31
CA GLY A 114 6.61 -1.76 3.42
C GLY A 114 5.48 -1.27 4.32
N ILE A 115 4.23 -1.41 3.88
CA ILE A 115 3.07 -0.84 4.56
C ILE A 115 2.00 -1.92 4.67
N ARG A 116 1.42 -2.06 5.87
CA ARG A 116 0.20 -2.82 6.11
C ARG A 116 -0.88 -1.89 6.62
N LEU A 117 -1.88 -1.62 5.77
CA LEU A 117 -3.02 -0.79 6.10
C LEU A 117 -4.28 -1.65 6.23
N GLU A 118 -4.81 -1.75 7.45
CA GLU A 118 -6.07 -2.42 7.71
C GLU A 118 -7.22 -1.41 7.79
N ILE A 119 -8.33 -1.71 7.12
CA ILE A 119 -9.53 -0.88 7.10
C ILE A 119 -10.66 -1.70 7.71
N ARG A 120 -11.11 -1.28 8.89
CA ARG A 120 -12.11 -1.99 9.69
C ARG A 120 -13.29 -1.09 9.97
N LYS A 121 -14.48 -1.68 10.11
CA LYS A 121 -15.63 -0.97 10.69
C LYS A 121 -15.27 -0.52 12.12
N TRP A 122 -15.60 0.72 12.45
CA TRP A 122 -15.39 1.28 13.78
C TRP A 122 -16.42 0.70 14.74
N THR A 123 -15.94 -0.15 15.65
CA THR A 123 -16.71 -0.80 16.71
C THR A 123 -15.85 -0.83 17.96
N GLN A 124 -16.46 -1.08 19.12
CA GLN A 124 -15.69 -1.25 20.36
C GLN A 124 -14.66 -2.40 20.27
N ALA A 125 -14.95 -3.44 19.47
CA ALA A 125 -14.02 -4.55 19.26
C ALA A 125 -12.79 -4.14 18.43
N SER A 126 -12.97 -3.33 17.38
CA SER A 126 -11.87 -2.86 16.54
C SER A 126 -11.06 -1.74 17.19
N GLU A 127 -11.67 -0.92 18.06
CA GLU A 127 -10.93 0.05 18.89
C GLU A 127 -9.90 -0.62 19.81
N ARG A 128 -10.16 -1.83 20.31
CA ARG A 128 -9.20 -2.57 21.15
C ARG A 128 -7.88 -2.88 20.42
N LEU A 129 -7.87 -2.88 19.08
CA LEU A 129 -6.66 -3.08 18.30
C LEU A 129 -5.64 -1.94 18.49
N ILE A 130 -6.08 -0.77 18.94
CA ILE A 130 -5.20 0.38 19.24
C ILE A 130 -4.18 0.01 20.34
N ALA A 131 -4.55 -0.88 21.26
CA ALA A 131 -3.64 -1.36 22.31
C ALA A 131 -2.43 -2.15 21.76
N GLY A 132 -2.47 -2.56 20.49
CA GLY A 132 -1.35 -3.21 19.82
C GLY A 132 -0.34 -2.25 19.18
N PHE A 133 -0.49 -0.93 19.34
CA PHE A 133 0.47 0.08 18.90
C PHE A 133 1.27 0.62 20.09
N ASP A 134 2.47 1.12 19.83
CA ASP A 134 3.34 1.70 20.86
C ASP A 134 2.74 3.03 21.37
N PRO A 135 2.39 3.13 22.67
CA PRO A 135 1.76 4.33 23.22
C PRO A 135 2.68 5.56 23.19
N THR A 136 4.01 5.39 23.10
CA THR A 136 4.97 6.50 23.11
C THR A 136 5.06 7.23 21.78
N SER A 137 4.81 6.54 20.67
CA SER A 137 4.80 7.09 19.31
C SER A 137 3.42 7.05 18.65
N LEU A 138 2.37 6.74 19.42
CA LEU A 138 1.01 6.61 18.93
C LEU A 138 0.51 7.91 18.29
N CYS A 139 0.17 7.82 17.02
CA CYS A 139 -0.54 8.85 16.26
C CYS A 139 -2.01 8.43 16.11
N TYR A 140 -2.93 9.30 16.53
CA TYR A 140 -4.36 9.13 16.35
C TYR A 140 -4.96 10.37 15.70
N SER A 141 -5.62 10.22 14.56
CA SER A 141 -6.22 11.34 13.83
C SER A 141 -7.65 11.06 13.41
N LEU A 142 -8.58 11.92 13.82
CA LEU A 142 -9.93 11.95 13.26
C LEU A 142 -9.91 12.65 11.91
N VAL A 143 -10.45 12.00 10.88
CA VAL A 143 -10.48 12.53 9.51
C VAL A 143 -11.88 12.49 8.92
N GLU A 144 -12.07 13.14 7.78
CA GLU A 144 -13.35 13.16 7.06
C GLU A 144 -14.52 13.58 7.96
N ARG A 145 -14.33 14.69 8.70
CA ARG A 145 -15.29 15.23 9.70
C ARG A 145 -15.66 14.19 10.78
N GLY A 146 -14.68 13.35 11.13
CA GLY A 146 -14.83 12.27 12.09
C GLY A 146 -15.47 11.01 11.52
N ALA A 147 -15.68 10.87 10.20
CA ALA A 147 -16.19 9.64 9.60
C ALA A 147 -15.20 8.46 9.68
N ALA A 148 -13.92 8.73 9.96
CA ALA A 148 -12.92 7.72 10.26
C ALA A 148 -11.87 8.21 11.27
N ALA A 149 -11.16 7.26 11.88
CA ALA A 149 -9.93 7.49 12.63
C ALA A 149 -8.77 6.74 11.96
N ILE A 150 -7.61 7.39 11.90
CA ILE A 150 -6.33 6.81 11.47
C ILE A 150 -5.47 6.57 12.71
N ILE A 151 -4.88 5.39 12.80
CA ILE A 151 -4.01 4.97 13.89
C ILE A 151 -2.73 4.38 13.31
N THR A 152 -1.57 4.88 13.75
CA THR A 152 -0.26 4.32 13.45
C THR A 152 0.73 4.77 14.53
N ASP A 153 1.81 4.04 14.73
CA ASP A 153 2.95 4.43 15.55
C ASP A 153 4.24 4.57 14.72
N PHE A 154 4.11 4.45 13.39
CA PHE A 154 5.18 4.38 12.40
C PHE A 154 6.22 3.27 12.65
N ARG A 155 5.85 2.24 13.42
CA ARG A 155 6.69 1.08 13.67
C ARG A 155 6.36 -0.06 12.72
N GLN A 156 7.39 -0.84 12.41
CA GLN A 156 7.25 -2.06 11.63
C GLN A 156 6.75 -3.20 12.52
N ASP A 157 5.90 -4.06 11.96
CA ASP A 157 5.54 -5.35 12.56
C ASP A 157 6.63 -6.41 12.38
N GLY A 158 6.34 -7.64 12.83
CA GLY A 158 7.25 -8.77 12.67
C GLY A 158 7.56 -9.14 11.21
N ASP A 159 6.76 -8.65 10.26
CA ASP A 159 6.95 -8.86 8.83
C ASP A 159 7.72 -7.69 8.17
N GLY A 160 8.17 -6.71 8.97
CA GLY A 160 8.87 -5.51 8.48
C GLY A 160 7.95 -4.46 7.86
N LEU A 161 6.63 -4.56 8.04
CA LEU A 161 5.66 -3.64 7.45
C LEU A 161 5.24 -2.57 8.47
N THR A 162 5.31 -1.30 8.08
CA THR A 162 4.75 -0.20 8.88
C THR A 162 3.24 -0.39 9.01
N ARG A 163 2.76 -0.47 10.25
CA ARG A 163 1.36 -0.75 10.55
C ARG A 163 0.52 0.52 10.52
N MET A 164 -0.63 0.44 9.86
CA MET A 164 -1.65 1.48 9.85
C MET A 164 -3.03 0.85 10.00
N LEU A 165 -3.89 1.51 10.77
CA LEU A 165 -5.27 1.10 10.99
C LEU A 165 -6.20 2.27 10.69
N VAL A 166 -7.22 2.02 9.87
CA VAL A 166 -8.35 2.91 9.66
C VAL A 166 -9.58 2.30 10.30
N LEU A 167 -10.13 2.99 11.30
CA LEU A 167 -11.43 2.70 11.87
C LEU A 167 -12.48 3.57 11.16
N ASP A 168 -13.33 2.94 10.38
CA ASP A 168 -14.29 3.61 9.52
C ASP A 168 -15.74 3.49 10.05
N ARG A 169 -16.48 4.60 10.05
CA ARG A 169 -17.91 4.64 10.39
C ARG A 169 -18.80 5.30 9.33
N GLY A 170 -18.33 5.47 8.10
CA GLY A 170 -19.18 6.09 7.06
C GLY A 170 -18.52 6.50 5.75
N LEU A 171 -17.26 6.15 5.51
CA LEU A 171 -16.57 6.49 4.26
C LEU A 171 -17.19 5.78 3.06
N THR A 172 -17.31 6.52 1.95
CA THR A 172 -17.62 5.90 0.64
C THR A 172 -16.42 5.08 0.14
N PRO A 173 -16.59 4.16 -0.82
CA PRO A 173 -15.47 3.46 -1.43
C PRO A 173 -14.41 4.40 -2.03
N ALA A 174 -14.84 5.52 -2.61
CA ALA A 174 -13.95 6.55 -3.16
C ALA A 174 -13.16 7.29 -2.06
N SER A 175 -13.84 7.68 -0.97
CA SER A 175 -13.18 8.33 0.18
C SER A 175 -12.19 7.37 0.87
N THR A 176 -12.56 6.09 0.99
CA THR A 176 -11.68 5.04 1.53
C THR A 176 -10.43 4.87 0.66
N GLY A 177 -10.61 4.83 -0.66
CA GLY A 177 -9.53 4.82 -1.65
C GLY A 177 -8.57 6.00 -1.51
N ALA A 178 -9.13 7.21 -1.52
CA ALA A 178 -8.36 8.45 -1.41
C ALA A 178 -7.58 8.53 -0.09
N LEU A 179 -8.21 8.15 1.02
CA LEU A 179 -7.57 8.13 2.34
C LEU A 179 -6.41 7.13 2.37
N SER A 180 -6.63 5.92 1.86
CA SER A 180 -5.63 4.85 1.82
C SER A 180 -4.42 5.24 0.98
N GLN A 181 -4.65 5.80 -0.21
CA GLN A 181 -3.57 6.28 -1.09
C GLN A 181 -2.72 7.35 -0.39
N ARG A 182 -3.36 8.33 0.25
CA ARG A 182 -2.63 9.41 0.97
C ARG A 182 -1.75 8.85 2.09
N LEU A 183 -2.26 7.90 2.86
CA LEU A 183 -1.49 7.26 3.94
C LEU A 183 -0.28 6.48 3.41
N ILE A 184 -0.51 5.72 2.34
CA ILE A 184 0.52 4.95 1.65
C ILE A 184 1.62 5.88 1.09
N ASP A 185 1.21 6.97 0.43
CA ASP A 185 2.14 7.95 -0.14
C ASP A 185 2.93 8.65 0.97
N ILE A 186 2.27 9.10 2.05
CA ILE A 186 2.93 9.73 3.19
C ILE A 186 4.05 8.83 3.72
N GLU A 187 3.77 7.54 3.93
CA GLU A 187 4.76 6.63 4.49
C GLU A 187 5.88 6.26 3.51
N THR A 188 5.54 6.09 2.23
CA THR A 188 6.53 5.81 1.18
C THR A 188 7.51 6.98 1.06
N TYR A 189 7.00 8.21 0.94
CA TYR A 189 7.84 9.40 0.81
C TYR A 189 8.53 9.80 2.12
N ARG A 190 7.92 9.54 3.29
CA ARG A 190 8.60 9.71 4.59
C ARG A 190 9.84 8.82 4.66
N THR A 191 9.71 7.55 4.26
CA THR A 191 10.84 6.61 4.32
C THR A 191 11.91 6.98 3.30
N LEU A 192 11.53 7.33 2.07
CA LEU A 192 12.46 7.87 1.06
C LEU A 192 13.24 9.08 1.58
N ALA A 193 12.55 10.08 2.14
CA ALA A 193 13.20 11.30 2.66
C ALA A 193 14.17 11.02 3.82
N MET A 194 13.98 9.92 4.57
CA MET A 194 14.85 9.52 5.66
C MET A 194 16.07 8.70 5.21
N LEU A 195 16.03 8.11 4.01
CA LEU A 195 17.13 7.32 3.45
C LEU A 195 18.21 8.18 2.78
N GLY A 196 17.91 9.45 2.47
CA GLY A 196 18.84 10.40 1.85
C GLY A 196 18.73 10.40 0.33
#